data_AF-A0A1S6U5M8-F1
#
_entry.id   AF-A0A1S6U5M8-F1
#
_cell.length_a   1.000
_cell.length_b   1.000
_cell.length_c   1.000
_cell.angle_alpha   90.00
_cell.angle_beta   90.00
_cell.angle_gamma   90.00
#
_symmetry.space_group_name_H-M   'P 1'
#
loop_
_entity.id
_entity.type
_entity.pdbx_description
1 polymer ?
#
loop_
_entity_poly.entity_id
_entity_poly.type
_entity_poly.pdbx_seq_one_letter_code
_entity_poly.pdbx_strand_id
1 'polypeptide(L)'
;MKIALNNKFISLIFLLFLYGCSTPNTPIKQQDILIDFGDKNINNISKKYKSMNQNTKFAIKFFGDSHIATDDLASAFRNALFKENSIGFGLPALPKYHLNKLLKYKTNNFEMINSQFDEFNDYPLCGVIAKSSTNQANIKLTLDEKINNKMIFEILYKSKQKGDVIEIKDTKNTSFKIQNSGNNRWQSKKFELIFPIEITALKKDVLIGGYKIYQKNGAKFADICGLNGAHMNLYQKWNNGAFFRDLSSIRYDIIIVAYGTNDSFNNNLNENIFYKNTKQLISLIKKSQPNTTILMLSPPTALKPKFKTVQKIIKKVAKEEKFLFYDIDLFMKLTGSKRKWIKQGLSKKDVHLTQKGYIKVGKEIARELKKIITR
;
A
#
# COMPACT_ATOMS: atom_id res chain seq x y z
N MET A 1 87.44 -6.90 -55.00
CA MET A 1 86.53 -5.96 -55.71
C MET A 1 85.36 -5.68 -54.77
N LYS A 2 85.00 -4.45 -54.32
CA LYS A 2 85.22 -3.07 -54.83
C LYS A 2 84.71 -2.90 -56.26
N ILE A 3 83.80 -2.01 -56.67
CA ILE A 3 83.04 -0.82 -56.11
C ILE A 3 81.63 -0.87 -56.77
N ALA A 4 80.48 -0.32 -56.33
CA ALA A 4 80.04 0.89 -55.60
C ALA A 4 79.23 0.56 -54.30
N LEU A 5 78.44 1.39 -53.57
CA LEU A 5 77.74 2.70 -53.74
C LEU A 5 76.49 2.69 -54.68
N ASN A 6 75.46 3.55 -54.55
CA ASN A 6 75.33 4.87 -53.92
C ASN A 6 73.97 5.14 -53.19
N ASN A 7 74.04 5.92 -52.10
CA ASN A 7 73.02 6.66 -51.30
C ASN A 7 71.51 6.62 -51.61
N LYS A 8 70.71 6.49 -50.53
CA LYS A 8 69.82 7.58 -50.04
C LYS A 8 69.48 7.44 -48.54
N PHE A 9 69.57 8.56 -47.81
CA PHE A 9 69.13 8.68 -46.41
C PHE A 9 67.59 8.81 -46.32
N ILE A 10 66.96 8.06 -45.41
CA ILE A 10 65.70 8.44 -44.76
C ILE A 10 65.82 8.10 -43.27
N SER A 11 65.64 9.10 -42.40
CA SER A 11 65.61 8.89 -40.95
C SER A 11 64.22 8.40 -40.53
N LEU A 12 64.12 7.16 -40.02
CA LEU A 12 62.86 6.60 -39.58
C LEU A 12 62.64 6.87 -38.08
N ILE A 13 61.92 7.95 -37.79
CA ILE A 13 61.52 8.31 -36.43
C ILE A 13 60.54 7.25 -35.90
N PHE A 14 60.96 6.52 -34.86
CA PHE A 14 60.12 5.55 -34.16
C PHE A 14 59.09 6.28 -33.28
N LEU A 15 57.95 6.64 -33.87
CA LEU A 15 56.84 7.24 -33.14
C LEU A 15 56.18 6.17 -32.25
N LEU A 16 56.33 6.28 -30.92
CA LEU A 16 55.57 5.45 -29.99
C LEU A 16 54.08 5.85 -30.05
N PHE A 17 53.31 5.12 -30.83
CA PHE A 17 51.85 5.13 -30.74
C PHE A 17 51.40 4.48 -29.42
N LEU A 18 51.39 5.28 -28.36
CA LEU A 18 50.64 4.99 -27.15
C LEU A 18 49.14 4.97 -27.51
N TYR A 19 48.64 3.80 -27.89
CA TYR A 19 47.20 3.54 -28.02
C TYR A 19 46.55 3.65 -26.64
N GLY A 20 46.18 4.88 -26.28
CA GLY A 20 45.40 5.21 -25.09
C GLY A 20 43.98 4.65 -25.20
N CYS A 21 43.84 3.33 -25.08
CA CYS A 21 42.55 2.64 -25.06
C CYS A 21 41.89 2.83 -23.69
N SER A 22 41.60 4.09 -23.34
CA SER A 22 40.84 4.47 -22.16
C SER A 22 39.38 4.09 -22.34
N THR A 23 39.10 2.79 -22.26
CA THR A 23 37.73 2.29 -22.16
C THR A 23 37.12 2.92 -20.90
N PRO A 24 35.99 3.65 -21.00
CA PRO A 24 35.24 4.06 -19.83
C PRO A 24 34.51 2.82 -19.32
N ASN A 25 35.25 1.95 -18.63
CA ASN A 25 34.75 0.89 -17.75
C ASN A 25 34.04 1.54 -16.54
N THR A 26 32.99 2.29 -16.86
CA THR A 26 32.01 2.81 -15.93
C THR A 26 31.36 1.57 -15.33
N PRO A 27 31.59 1.24 -14.05
CA PRO A 27 30.91 0.10 -13.45
C PRO A 27 29.42 0.35 -13.62
N ILE A 28 28.70 -0.60 -14.22
CA ILE A 28 27.25 -0.49 -14.44
C ILE A 28 26.63 -0.23 -13.08
N LYS A 29 26.23 1.03 -12.82
CA LYS A 29 25.75 1.43 -11.50
C LYS A 29 24.63 0.49 -11.10
N GLN A 30 24.88 -0.28 -10.04
CA GLN A 30 23.95 -1.30 -9.56
C GLN A 30 22.58 -0.65 -9.41
N GLN A 31 21.62 -1.06 -10.24
CA GLN A 31 20.40 -0.29 -10.37
C GLN A 31 19.57 -0.46 -9.10
N ASP A 32 19.56 0.60 -8.28
CA ASP A 32 18.90 0.59 -6.99
C ASP A 32 17.42 0.22 -7.15
N ILE A 33 17.03 -0.86 -6.45
CA ILE A 33 15.68 -1.40 -6.46
C ILE A 33 14.75 -0.45 -5.68
N LEU A 34 15.26 0.15 -4.60
CA LEU A 34 14.65 1.22 -3.85
C LEU A 34 15.44 2.52 -4.05
N ILE A 35 14.82 3.52 -4.65
CA ILE A 35 15.42 4.83 -4.91
C ILE A 35 14.75 5.86 -4.00
N ASP A 36 15.55 6.68 -3.33
CA ASP A 36 15.08 7.90 -2.68
C ASP A 36 15.29 9.09 -3.63
N PHE A 37 14.23 9.77 -4.03
CA PHE A 37 14.29 10.98 -4.86
C PHE A 37 14.34 12.28 -4.02
N GLY A 38 14.51 12.18 -2.69
CA GLY A 38 14.66 13.29 -1.75
C GLY A 38 13.46 13.47 -0.81
N ASP A 39 12.93 12.38 -0.24
CA ASP A 39 11.77 12.44 0.65
C ASP A 39 12.08 13.26 1.92
N LYS A 40 11.50 14.46 1.99
CA LYS A 40 11.71 15.43 3.08
C LYS A 40 11.41 14.89 4.49
N ASN A 41 10.66 13.79 4.61
CA ASN A 41 10.24 13.21 5.89
C ASN A 41 11.11 12.01 6.30
N ILE A 42 11.97 11.47 5.40
CA ILE A 42 12.74 10.24 5.65
C ILE A 42 13.61 10.32 6.91
N ASN A 43 14.20 11.48 7.19
CA ASN A 43 15.01 11.72 8.39
C ASN A 43 14.20 11.70 9.69
N ASN A 44 12.92 12.09 9.64
CA ASN A 44 12.02 11.99 10.79
C ASN A 44 11.64 10.52 11.03
N ILE A 45 11.45 9.75 9.96
CA ILE A 45 11.17 8.32 10.05
C ILE A 45 12.41 7.53 10.54
N SER A 46 13.61 7.87 10.06
CA SER A 46 14.88 7.31 10.55
C SER A 46 15.04 7.52 12.07
N LYS A 47 14.95 8.77 12.55
CA LYS A 47 15.01 9.09 13.99
C LYS A 47 13.97 8.27 14.78
N LYS A 48 12.71 8.26 14.34
CA LYS A 48 11.59 7.57 15.01
C LYS A 48 11.73 6.04 15.03
N TYR A 49 12.31 5.46 13.97
CA TYR A 49 12.54 4.03 13.85
C TYR A 49 13.75 3.58 14.69
N LYS A 50 14.86 4.34 14.65
CA LYS A 50 16.04 4.12 15.51
C LYS A 50 15.70 4.22 17.00
N SER A 51 14.85 5.16 17.39
CA SER A 51 14.38 5.34 18.78
C SER A 51 13.13 4.53 19.14
N MET A 52 12.81 3.45 18.41
CA MET A 52 11.53 2.75 18.59
C MET A 52 11.52 1.84 19.83
N ASN A 53 10.82 2.29 20.89
CA ASN A 53 10.55 1.51 22.09
C ASN A 53 9.08 1.05 22.15
N GLN A 54 8.64 0.48 23.27
CA GLN A 54 7.27 -0.05 23.46
C GLN A 54 6.16 1.02 23.38
N ASN A 55 6.45 2.28 23.73
CA ASN A 55 5.50 3.39 23.71
C ASN A 55 5.48 4.14 22.37
N THR A 56 6.47 3.94 21.50
CA THR A 56 6.55 4.55 20.16
C THR A 56 5.40 4.07 19.27
N LYS A 57 4.44 4.95 18.96
CA LYS A 57 3.42 4.70 17.94
C LYS A 57 4.07 4.70 16.55
N PHE A 58 3.79 3.71 15.69
CA PHE A 58 4.34 3.64 14.33
C PHE A 58 3.32 3.04 13.34
N ALA A 59 2.89 3.82 12.36
CA ALA A 59 1.75 3.47 11.51
C ALA A 59 2.08 3.56 10.01
N ILE A 60 1.69 2.55 9.25
CA ILE A 60 1.87 2.49 7.79
C ILE A 60 0.52 2.18 7.12
N LYS A 61 0.25 2.77 5.95
CA LYS A 61 -0.89 2.42 5.11
C LYS A 61 -0.46 1.96 3.73
N PHE A 62 -1.01 0.84 3.26
CA PHE A 62 -0.94 0.43 1.86
C PHE A 62 -2.23 0.82 1.13
N PHE A 63 -2.13 1.64 0.09
CA PHE A 63 -3.16 1.77 -0.95
C PHE A 63 -2.76 0.90 -2.15
N GLY A 64 -3.68 0.15 -2.75
CA GLY A 64 -3.35 -0.62 -3.94
C GLY A 64 -4.47 -1.48 -4.52
N ASP A 65 -4.07 -2.39 -5.40
CA ASP A 65 -4.95 -3.31 -6.12
C ASP A 65 -4.98 -4.74 -5.52
N SER A 66 -5.22 -5.75 -6.35
CA SER A 66 -5.25 -7.17 -5.96
C SER A 66 -3.93 -7.67 -5.38
N HIS A 67 -2.80 -6.97 -5.59
CA HIS A 67 -1.52 -7.28 -4.96
C HIS A 67 -1.46 -6.92 -3.47
N ILE A 68 -2.37 -6.05 -3.00
CA ILE A 68 -2.52 -5.67 -1.60
C ILE A 68 -3.74 -6.37 -0.95
N ALA A 69 -4.79 -6.65 -1.73
CA ALA A 69 -6.08 -7.19 -1.27
C ALA A 69 -6.03 -8.50 -0.44
N THR A 70 -5.01 -9.35 -0.60
CA THR A 70 -4.88 -10.61 0.16
C THR A 70 -4.05 -10.48 1.44
N ASP A 71 -3.53 -9.28 1.75
CA ASP A 71 -2.68 -8.96 2.89
C ASP A 71 -1.34 -9.72 2.96
N ASP A 72 -1.00 -10.58 1.99
CA ASP A 72 0.24 -11.39 2.03
C ASP A 72 1.51 -10.53 1.90
N LEU A 73 1.49 -9.52 1.02
CA LEU A 73 2.62 -8.59 0.83
C LEU A 73 2.79 -7.67 2.04
N ALA A 74 1.70 -7.04 2.50
CA ALA A 74 1.72 -6.11 3.63
C ALA A 74 2.07 -6.81 4.95
N SER A 75 1.54 -8.02 5.18
CA SER A 75 1.94 -8.88 6.31
C SER A 75 3.42 -9.25 6.25
N ALA A 76 3.93 -9.70 5.11
CA ALA A 76 5.35 -10.06 4.99
C ALA A 76 6.29 -8.86 5.15
N PHE A 77 5.87 -7.67 4.71
CA PHE A 77 6.57 -6.41 4.91
C PHE A 77 6.61 -6.03 6.40
N ARG A 78 5.45 -5.95 7.07
CA ARG A 78 5.40 -5.45 8.45
C ARG A 78 6.10 -6.39 9.44
N ASN A 79 5.91 -7.70 9.30
CA ASN A 79 6.64 -8.70 10.10
C ASN A 79 8.18 -8.65 9.89
N ALA A 80 8.68 -8.07 8.80
CA ALA A 80 10.11 -7.86 8.57
C ALA A 80 10.62 -6.47 9.04
N LEU A 81 9.72 -5.50 9.26
CA LEU A 81 10.06 -4.13 9.62
C LEU A 81 9.92 -3.84 11.13
N PHE A 82 8.83 -4.30 11.79
CA PHE A 82 8.60 -4.09 13.23
C PHE A 82 7.60 -5.13 13.81
N LYS A 83 7.64 -5.35 15.13
CA LYS A 83 6.60 -6.13 15.82
C LYS A 83 5.33 -5.29 15.92
N GLU A 84 4.32 -5.68 15.14
CA GLU A 84 2.97 -5.12 15.20
C GLU A 84 2.25 -5.50 16.50
N ASN A 85 1.32 -4.66 16.93
CA ASN A 85 0.48 -4.89 18.12
C ASN A 85 -0.96 -4.38 17.94
N SER A 86 -1.30 -3.87 16.76
CA SER A 86 -2.54 -3.16 16.43
C SER A 86 -2.95 -3.53 15.00
N ILE A 87 -4.22 -3.31 14.63
CA ILE A 87 -4.71 -3.60 13.27
C ILE A 87 -4.60 -2.37 12.37
N GLY A 88 -4.85 -1.18 12.92
CA GLY A 88 -5.04 0.04 12.13
C GLY A 88 -6.46 0.12 11.58
N PHE A 89 -6.61 0.57 10.34
CA PHE A 89 -7.88 0.62 9.62
C PHE A 89 -8.29 -0.76 9.08
N GLY A 90 -9.48 -1.23 9.45
CA GLY A 90 -10.15 -2.39 8.86
C GLY A 90 -11.33 -1.98 7.96
N LEU A 91 -11.52 -2.69 6.85
CA LEU A 91 -12.74 -2.60 6.03
C LEU A 91 -13.97 -3.00 6.88
N PRO A 92 -15.20 -2.55 6.54
CA PRO A 92 -16.39 -2.94 7.30
C PRO A 92 -16.71 -4.44 7.16
N ALA A 93 -16.44 -5.00 5.97
CA ALA A 93 -16.43 -6.43 5.66
C ALA A 93 -15.42 -6.68 4.52
N LEU A 94 -14.96 -7.92 4.35
CA LEU A 94 -14.01 -8.29 3.29
C LEU A 94 -14.72 -8.65 1.98
N PRO A 95 -14.46 -7.97 0.84
CA PRO A 95 -15.02 -8.38 -0.44
C PRO A 95 -14.45 -9.73 -0.89
N LYS A 96 -15.10 -10.39 -1.86
CA LYS A 96 -14.70 -11.73 -2.33
C LYS A 96 -13.21 -11.77 -2.71
N TYR A 97 -12.52 -12.82 -2.26
CA TYR A 97 -11.07 -13.03 -2.41
C TYR A 97 -10.14 -11.99 -1.73
N HIS A 98 -10.65 -11.12 -0.86
CA HIS A 98 -9.82 -10.27 0.01
C HIS A 98 -9.58 -10.97 1.35
N LEU A 99 -8.47 -10.65 2.00
CA LEU A 99 -8.08 -11.22 3.30
C LEU A 99 -7.48 -10.12 4.19
N ASN A 100 -7.50 -10.35 5.50
CA ASN A 100 -6.68 -9.62 6.48
C ASN A 100 -6.08 -10.68 7.41
N LYS A 101 -4.76 -10.65 7.67
CA LYS A 101 -4.08 -11.69 8.47
C LYS A 101 -4.24 -11.47 9.99
N LEU A 102 -4.82 -10.36 10.43
CA LEU A 102 -4.92 -9.94 11.84
C LEU A 102 -6.37 -9.81 12.35
N LEU A 103 -7.33 -9.73 11.44
CA LEU A 103 -8.73 -9.46 11.71
C LEU A 103 -9.60 -10.42 10.88
N LYS A 104 -10.18 -11.40 11.55
CA LYS A 104 -11.09 -12.42 11.01
C LYS A 104 -12.53 -11.89 11.13
N TYR A 105 -13.34 -12.10 10.09
CA TYR A 105 -14.71 -11.57 9.99
C TYR A 105 -15.72 -12.72 9.84
N LYS A 106 -16.86 -12.64 10.52
CA LYS A 106 -18.09 -13.40 10.18
C LYS A 106 -19.22 -12.39 10.00
N THR A 107 -19.77 -12.30 8.79
CA THR A 107 -20.75 -11.27 8.39
C THR A 107 -22.04 -11.93 7.93
N ASN A 108 -23.18 -11.50 8.49
CA ASN A 108 -24.51 -12.04 8.20
C ASN A 108 -25.49 -10.88 7.92
N ASN A 109 -26.34 -11.00 6.91
CA ASN A 109 -27.38 -10.02 6.54
C ASN A 109 -26.88 -8.58 6.28
N PHE A 110 -25.61 -8.43 5.87
CA PHE A 110 -25.06 -7.17 5.35
C PHE A 110 -24.82 -7.29 3.84
N GLU A 111 -25.42 -6.38 3.08
CA GLU A 111 -25.10 -6.10 1.68
C GLU A 111 -23.75 -5.36 1.62
N MET A 112 -22.93 -5.64 0.61
CA MET A 112 -21.66 -4.94 0.41
C MET A 112 -21.75 -4.03 -0.81
N ILE A 113 -21.34 -2.78 -0.63
CA ILE A 113 -21.22 -1.78 -1.71
C ILE A 113 -19.74 -1.44 -1.85
N ASN A 114 -19.18 -1.61 -3.04
CA ASN A 114 -17.75 -1.51 -3.33
C ASN A 114 -17.50 -0.60 -4.54
N SER A 115 -16.77 0.50 -4.31
CA SER A 115 -16.44 1.51 -5.32
C SER A 115 -15.86 0.96 -6.63
N GLN A 116 -15.20 -0.20 -6.63
CA GLN A 116 -14.71 -0.81 -7.87
C GLN A 116 -15.84 -1.20 -8.85
N PHE A 117 -17.00 -1.61 -8.33
CA PHE A 117 -18.10 -2.18 -9.14
C PHE A 117 -19.38 -1.34 -9.06
N ASP A 118 -19.68 -0.79 -7.89
CA ASP A 118 -20.97 -0.18 -7.59
C ASP A 118 -20.92 1.36 -7.63
N GLU A 119 -22.08 1.99 -7.79
CA GLU A 119 -22.26 3.44 -7.73
C GLU A 119 -22.78 3.87 -6.35
N PHE A 120 -22.09 4.82 -5.70
CA PHE A 120 -22.52 5.40 -4.44
C PHE A 120 -21.85 6.76 -4.21
N ASN A 121 -22.62 7.79 -3.84
CA ASN A 121 -22.17 9.18 -3.90
C ASN A 121 -21.37 9.66 -2.67
N ASP A 122 -21.17 8.82 -1.66
CA ASP A 122 -20.47 9.20 -0.42
C ASP A 122 -19.72 8.00 0.20
N TYR A 123 -18.82 7.40 -0.57
CA TYR A 123 -17.96 6.31 -0.09
C TYR A 123 -17.01 6.78 1.05
N PRO A 124 -16.72 5.91 2.04
CA PRO A 124 -15.63 6.09 2.98
C PRO A 124 -14.27 5.78 2.34
N LEU A 125 -13.19 6.04 3.07
CA LEU A 125 -11.84 5.65 2.65
C LEU A 125 -11.77 4.14 2.37
N CYS A 126 -11.02 3.76 1.34
CA CYS A 126 -10.97 2.40 0.79
C CYS A 126 -12.26 1.94 0.10
N GLY A 127 -13.33 2.74 0.07
CA GLY A 127 -14.45 2.56 -0.86
C GLY A 127 -15.25 1.27 -0.69
N VAL A 128 -15.35 0.74 0.52
CA VAL A 128 -16.22 -0.39 0.85
C VAL A 128 -17.18 0.02 1.96
N ILE A 129 -18.46 -0.34 1.82
CA ILE A 129 -19.51 -0.14 2.81
C ILE A 129 -20.17 -1.49 3.07
N ALA A 130 -20.44 -1.80 4.34
CA ALA A 130 -21.41 -2.83 4.70
C ALA A 130 -22.74 -2.14 5.06
N LYS A 131 -23.82 -2.46 4.34
CA LYS A 131 -25.17 -1.92 4.51
C LYS A 131 -26.08 -2.98 5.12
N SER A 132 -26.77 -2.69 6.23
CA SER A 132 -27.62 -3.69 6.90
C SER A 132 -28.89 -4.00 6.09
N SER A 133 -29.05 -5.26 5.69
CA SER A 133 -30.24 -5.74 4.96
C SER A 133 -31.45 -5.94 5.89
N THR A 134 -31.20 -6.11 7.19
CA THR A 134 -32.22 -6.25 8.25
C THR A 134 -31.86 -5.43 9.50
N ASN A 135 -32.78 -5.34 10.46
CA ASN A 135 -32.58 -4.79 11.81
C ASN A 135 -31.90 -5.76 12.80
N GLN A 136 -31.31 -6.85 12.29
CA GLN A 136 -30.51 -7.83 13.03
C GLN A 136 -29.25 -8.22 12.23
N ALA A 137 -28.80 -7.35 11.31
CA ALA A 137 -27.60 -7.60 10.53
C ALA A 137 -26.35 -7.57 11.42
N ASN A 138 -25.45 -8.53 11.26
CA ASN A 138 -24.45 -8.86 12.28
C ASN A 138 -23.05 -9.06 11.68
N ILE A 139 -22.03 -8.47 12.31
CA ILE A 139 -20.60 -8.66 12.01
C ILE A 139 -19.87 -9.02 13.30
N LYS A 140 -19.32 -10.23 13.36
CA LYS A 140 -18.38 -10.63 14.41
C LYS A 140 -16.95 -10.42 13.93
N LEU A 141 -16.15 -9.74 14.76
CA LEU A 141 -14.74 -9.45 14.53
C LEU A 141 -13.88 -10.19 15.56
N THR A 142 -12.94 -11.01 15.08
CA THR A 142 -11.99 -11.75 15.92
C THR A 142 -10.56 -11.38 15.53
N LEU A 143 -9.70 -11.07 16.51
CA LEU A 143 -8.29 -10.77 16.23
C LEU A 143 -7.49 -12.07 16.00
N ASP A 144 -6.31 -11.94 15.41
CA ASP A 144 -5.31 -13.00 15.39
C ASP A 144 -4.63 -13.15 16.75
N GLU A 145 -4.35 -14.40 17.17
CA GLU A 145 -4.03 -14.77 18.56
C GLU A 145 -2.72 -14.14 19.10
N LYS A 146 -1.82 -13.69 18.21
CA LYS A 146 -0.60 -12.96 18.57
C LYS A 146 -0.84 -11.51 19.00
N ILE A 147 -2.07 -11.00 18.88
CA ILE A 147 -2.46 -9.61 19.15
C ILE A 147 -3.24 -9.54 20.47
N ASN A 148 -2.96 -8.54 21.30
CA ASN A 148 -3.69 -8.31 22.55
C ASN A 148 -5.18 -8.02 22.25
N ASN A 149 -6.09 -8.67 22.96
CA ASN A 149 -7.52 -8.55 22.71
C ASN A 149 -8.16 -7.27 23.28
N LYS A 150 -7.54 -6.56 24.25
CA LYS A 150 -8.06 -5.31 24.79
C LYS A 150 -7.61 -4.11 23.97
N MET A 151 -8.49 -3.61 23.11
CA MET A 151 -8.20 -2.61 22.08
C MET A 151 -9.02 -1.34 22.24
N ILE A 152 -8.48 -0.20 21.78
CA ILE A 152 -9.33 0.92 21.36
C ILE A 152 -9.99 0.52 20.04
N PHE A 153 -11.31 0.58 20.01
CA PHE A 153 -12.14 0.30 18.83
C PHE A 153 -12.91 1.57 18.45
N GLU A 154 -12.83 1.98 17.19
CA GLU A 154 -13.57 3.12 16.65
C GLU A 154 -14.28 2.70 15.36
N ILE A 155 -15.61 2.75 15.35
CA ILE A 155 -16.45 2.39 14.19
C ILE A 155 -16.87 3.64 13.43
N LEU A 156 -16.74 3.61 12.10
CA LEU A 156 -17.26 4.62 11.18
C LEU A 156 -18.64 4.16 10.68
N TYR A 157 -19.69 4.94 10.91
CA TYR A 157 -21.08 4.58 10.58
C TYR A 157 -21.89 5.76 10.04
N LYS A 158 -23.01 5.47 9.37
CA LYS A 158 -23.96 6.45 8.80
C LYS A 158 -25.36 5.84 8.77
N SER A 159 -26.37 6.62 9.15
CA SER A 159 -27.79 6.20 9.10
C SER A 159 -28.72 7.40 8.93
N LYS A 160 -29.87 7.19 8.29
CA LYS A 160 -30.96 8.19 8.22
C LYS A 160 -31.89 8.16 9.44
N GLN A 161 -31.87 7.08 10.23
CA GLN A 161 -32.85 6.83 11.29
C GLN A 161 -32.36 7.37 12.64
N LYS A 162 -33.30 7.87 13.45
CA LYS A 162 -33.05 8.40 14.82
C LYS A 162 -33.13 7.28 15.87
N GLY A 163 -32.41 7.44 16.97
CA GLY A 163 -32.39 6.51 18.10
C GLY A 163 -31.25 5.47 17.98
N ASP A 164 -31.37 4.36 18.69
CA ASP A 164 -30.39 3.27 18.65
C ASP A 164 -30.31 2.67 17.22
N VAL A 165 -29.11 2.66 16.63
CA VAL A 165 -28.87 2.14 15.27
C VAL A 165 -27.89 0.97 15.21
N ILE A 166 -26.97 0.86 16.18
CA ILE A 166 -26.01 -0.25 16.30
C ILE A 166 -25.88 -0.65 17.77
N GLU A 167 -25.82 -1.94 18.05
CA GLU A 167 -25.35 -2.54 19.31
C GLU A 167 -23.96 -3.16 19.07
N ILE A 168 -23.06 -3.04 20.05
CA ILE A 168 -21.77 -3.73 20.07
C ILE A 168 -21.67 -4.51 21.38
N LYS A 169 -21.30 -5.78 21.32
CA LYS A 169 -21.02 -6.64 22.49
C LYS A 169 -19.55 -7.08 22.48
N ASP A 170 -18.93 -7.09 23.66
CA ASP A 170 -17.56 -7.57 23.88
C ASP A 170 -17.53 -8.94 24.57
N THR A 171 -16.36 -9.54 24.80
CA THR A 171 -16.26 -10.87 25.45
C THR A 171 -16.74 -10.89 26.90
N LYS A 172 -17.00 -9.74 27.53
CA LYS A 172 -17.62 -9.66 28.86
C LYS A 172 -19.15 -9.56 28.79
N ASN A 173 -19.74 -9.73 27.60
CA ASN A 173 -21.14 -9.43 27.30
C ASN A 173 -21.55 -7.97 27.59
N THR A 174 -20.58 -7.04 27.64
CA THR A 174 -20.88 -5.63 27.84
C THR A 174 -21.53 -5.07 26.57
N SER A 175 -22.80 -4.67 26.64
CA SER A 175 -23.50 -4.08 25.51
C SER A 175 -23.31 -2.55 25.46
N PHE A 176 -22.91 -2.06 24.28
CA PHE A 176 -22.77 -0.64 23.97
C PHE A 176 -23.69 -0.28 22.81
N LYS A 177 -24.60 0.66 23.03
CA LYS A 177 -25.50 1.18 21.99
C LYS A 177 -24.95 2.46 21.36
N ILE A 178 -25.08 2.56 20.04
CA ILE A 178 -24.80 3.76 19.26
C ILE A 178 -26.14 4.38 18.86
N GLN A 179 -26.38 5.58 19.37
CA GLN A 179 -27.51 6.42 18.96
C GLN A 179 -27.11 7.34 17.80
N ASN A 180 -28.04 7.50 16.85
CA ASN A 180 -27.94 8.49 15.78
C ASN A 180 -29.02 9.55 15.96
N SER A 181 -28.70 10.81 15.62
CA SER A 181 -29.66 11.93 15.70
C SER A 181 -30.65 11.98 14.52
N GLY A 182 -30.58 11.03 13.58
CA GLY A 182 -31.26 11.06 12.29
C GLY A 182 -30.47 11.79 11.19
N ASN A 183 -29.29 12.33 11.50
CA ASN A 183 -28.49 13.02 10.48
C ASN A 183 -27.81 12.02 9.53
N ASN A 184 -28.07 12.17 8.22
CA ASN A 184 -27.55 11.30 7.17
C ASN A 184 -26.08 11.60 6.81
N ARG A 185 -25.18 11.60 7.79
CA ARG A 185 -23.74 11.87 7.62
C ARG A 185 -22.89 10.78 8.27
N TRP A 186 -21.67 10.61 7.77
CA TRP A 186 -20.66 9.75 8.38
C TRP A 186 -20.22 10.29 9.74
N GLN A 187 -20.30 9.43 10.74
CA GLN A 187 -19.97 9.69 12.15
C GLN A 187 -19.06 8.58 12.66
N SER A 188 -18.32 8.84 13.75
CA SER A 188 -17.53 7.80 14.42
C SER A 188 -17.85 7.72 15.90
N LYS A 189 -17.79 6.52 16.47
CA LYS A 189 -17.93 6.28 17.92
C LYS A 189 -16.80 5.38 18.40
N LYS A 190 -16.22 5.73 19.55
CA LYS A 190 -15.02 5.10 20.13
C LYS A 190 -15.34 4.40 21.45
N PHE A 191 -14.68 3.27 21.65
CA PHE A 191 -14.80 2.38 22.79
C PHE A 191 -13.43 1.79 23.16
N GLU A 192 -13.31 1.21 24.36
CA GLU A 192 -12.18 0.36 24.77
C GLU A 192 -12.78 -1.02 25.06
N LEU A 193 -12.59 -2.00 24.17
CA LEU A 193 -13.31 -3.28 24.13
C LEU A 193 -12.35 -4.47 24.22
N ILE A 194 -12.87 -5.63 24.61
CA ILE A 194 -12.15 -6.91 24.60
C ILE A 194 -12.68 -7.80 23.47
N PHE A 195 -11.78 -8.22 22.58
CA PHE A 195 -12.10 -9.03 21.40
C PHE A 195 -12.14 -10.55 21.68
N PRO A 196 -12.91 -11.34 20.92
CA PRO A 196 -13.77 -10.95 19.79
C PRO A 196 -14.97 -10.08 20.19
N ILE A 197 -15.34 -9.15 19.30
CA ILE A 197 -16.53 -8.30 19.45
C ILE A 197 -17.58 -8.65 18.42
N GLU A 198 -18.84 -8.33 18.72
CA GLU A 198 -19.98 -8.59 17.86
C GLU A 198 -20.80 -7.31 17.65
N ILE A 199 -21.06 -6.97 16.40
CA ILE A 199 -21.64 -5.68 15.97
C ILE A 199 -22.95 -5.97 15.26
N THR A 200 -24.08 -5.55 15.85
CA THR A 200 -25.43 -5.76 15.32
C THR A 200 -26.07 -4.43 14.94
N ALA A 201 -26.44 -4.25 13.68
CA ALA A 201 -27.24 -3.12 13.24
C ALA A 201 -28.70 -3.30 13.67
N LEU A 202 -29.18 -2.41 14.52
CA LEU A 202 -30.53 -2.43 15.13
C LEU A 202 -31.62 -1.87 14.19
N LYS A 203 -31.23 -1.43 12.99
CA LYS A 203 -32.08 -0.89 11.93
C LYS A 203 -31.58 -1.38 10.57
N LYS A 204 -32.47 -1.46 9.59
CA LYS A 204 -32.11 -1.66 8.17
C LYS A 204 -31.44 -0.39 7.60
N ASP A 205 -30.66 -0.54 6.54
CA ASP A 205 -29.99 0.54 5.79
C ASP A 205 -28.99 1.38 6.64
N VAL A 206 -28.48 0.79 7.71
CA VAL A 206 -27.33 1.32 8.47
C VAL A 206 -26.07 0.98 7.71
N LEU A 207 -25.26 2.00 7.43
CA LEU A 207 -24.01 1.88 6.69
C LEU A 207 -22.84 1.86 7.68
N ILE A 208 -21.97 0.87 7.58
CA ILE A 208 -20.68 0.81 8.28
C ILE A 208 -19.58 0.98 7.23
N GLY A 209 -18.68 1.93 7.46
CA GLY A 209 -17.62 2.31 6.52
C GLY A 209 -16.22 1.83 6.90
N GLY A 210 -16.09 1.17 8.05
CA GLY A 210 -14.84 0.57 8.53
C GLY A 210 -14.60 0.76 10.03
N TYR A 211 -13.45 0.27 10.47
CA TYR A 211 -13.05 0.21 11.86
C TYR A 211 -11.63 0.75 12.03
N LYS A 212 -11.30 1.29 13.21
CA LYS A 212 -9.93 1.61 13.62
C LYS A 212 -9.67 0.85 14.92
N ILE A 213 -8.70 -0.07 14.90
CA ILE A 213 -8.47 -1.01 16.01
C ILE A 213 -6.99 -0.96 16.42
N TYR A 214 -6.71 -0.44 17.62
CA TYR A 214 -5.34 -0.15 18.05
C TYR A 214 -5.13 -0.12 19.57
N GLN A 215 -3.88 -0.38 19.98
CA GLN A 215 -3.45 -0.22 21.36
C GLN A 215 -3.46 1.26 21.77
N LYS A 216 -4.02 1.55 22.96
CA LYS A 216 -4.09 2.90 23.55
C LYS A 216 -2.72 3.61 23.57
N ASN A 217 -1.70 2.85 23.99
CA ASN A 217 -0.30 3.25 24.05
C ASN A 217 0.50 2.44 23.01
N GLY A 218 1.51 3.06 22.37
CA GLY A 218 2.45 2.32 21.51
C GLY A 218 1.86 1.60 20.29
N ALA A 219 0.73 2.06 19.74
CA ALA A 219 0.10 1.46 18.55
C ALA A 219 1.08 1.30 17.37
N LYS A 220 1.29 0.05 16.93
CA LYS A 220 2.16 -0.32 15.81
C LYS A 220 1.41 -1.21 14.83
N PHE A 221 1.23 -0.75 13.60
CA PHE A 221 0.46 -1.44 12.56
C PHE A 221 0.86 -1.04 11.14
N ALA A 222 0.63 -1.93 10.18
CA ALA A 222 0.60 -1.56 8.77
C ALA A 222 -0.68 -2.11 8.13
N ASP A 223 -1.65 -1.22 7.92
CA ASP A 223 -2.98 -1.56 7.42
C ASP A 223 -3.10 -1.44 5.91
N ILE A 224 -4.18 -2.00 5.36
CA ILE A 224 -4.38 -2.15 3.93
C ILE A 224 -5.66 -1.48 3.42
N CYS A 225 -5.57 -1.04 2.17
CA CYS A 225 -6.59 -0.37 1.38
C CYS A 225 -6.46 -0.88 -0.06
N GLY A 226 -6.44 -2.22 -0.18
CA GLY A 226 -6.26 -2.96 -1.42
C GLY A 226 -7.61 -3.46 -1.95
N LEU A 227 -7.92 -3.19 -3.21
CA LEU A 227 -9.15 -3.67 -3.86
C LEU A 227 -8.85 -4.44 -5.16
N ASN A 228 -9.45 -5.62 -5.30
CA ASN A 228 -9.31 -6.44 -6.51
C ASN A 228 -9.86 -5.69 -7.74
N GLY A 229 -9.02 -5.55 -8.78
CA GLY A 229 -9.35 -4.81 -10.01
C GLY A 229 -9.13 -3.30 -9.93
N ALA A 230 -8.70 -2.74 -8.79
CA ALA A 230 -8.58 -1.30 -8.62
C ALA A 230 -7.58 -0.64 -9.58
N HIS A 231 -8.01 0.47 -10.14
CA HIS A 231 -7.20 1.38 -10.94
C HIS A 231 -6.64 2.52 -10.07
N MET A 232 -5.55 3.15 -10.52
CA MET A 232 -4.94 4.31 -9.83
C MET A 232 -5.94 5.45 -9.56
N ASN A 233 -7.00 5.58 -10.36
CA ASN A 233 -8.01 6.62 -10.22
C ASN A 233 -9.23 6.24 -9.36
N LEU A 234 -9.28 5.04 -8.76
CA LEU A 234 -10.44 4.57 -7.99
C LEU A 234 -10.83 5.52 -6.84
N TYR A 235 -9.87 6.26 -6.27
CA TYR A 235 -10.11 7.28 -5.26
C TYR A 235 -11.08 8.40 -5.72
N GLN A 236 -11.29 8.59 -7.03
CA GLN A 236 -12.22 9.60 -7.57
C GLN A 236 -13.69 9.26 -7.27
N LYS A 237 -14.02 7.99 -7.03
CA LYS A 237 -15.32 7.56 -6.49
C LYS A 237 -15.43 7.79 -4.97
N TRP A 238 -14.32 7.99 -4.28
CA TRP A 238 -14.35 8.30 -2.84
C TRP A 238 -14.58 9.81 -2.69
N ASN A 239 -15.51 10.18 -1.83
CA ASN A 239 -15.77 11.59 -1.53
C ASN A 239 -14.46 12.26 -1.08
N ASN A 240 -14.14 13.48 -1.53
CA ASN A 240 -12.99 14.24 -1.03
C ASN A 240 -12.96 14.30 0.51
N GLY A 241 -14.14 14.35 1.13
CA GLY A 241 -14.30 14.26 2.58
C GLY A 241 -13.72 12.99 3.21
N ALA A 242 -13.66 11.85 2.51
CA ALA A 242 -13.10 10.60 3.05
C ALA A 242 -11.60 10.69 3.38
N PHE A 243 -10.81 11.40 2.58
CA PHE A 243 -9.40 11.64 2.89
C PHE A 243 -9.26 12.50 4.17
N PHE A 244 -9.98 13.61 4.27
CA PHE A 244 -9.87 14.51 5.42
C PHE A 244 -10.56 14.00 6.70
N ARG A 245 -11.62 13.20 6.58
CA ARG A 245 -12.38 12.61 7.69
C ARG A 245 -11.74 11.31 8.20
N ASP A 246 -11.36 10.41 7.29
CA ASP A 246 -10.95 9.06 7.65
C ASP A 246 -9.42 8.94 7.65
N LEU A 247 -8.72 9.38 6.60
CA LEU A 247 -7.25 9.25 6.52
C LEU A 247 -6.57 10.15 7.55
N SER A 248 -6.92 11.45 7.62
CA SER A 248 -6.32 12.39 8.58
C SER A 248 -6.59 12.04 10.06
N SER A 249 -7.58 11.20 10.35
CA SER A 249 -7.89 10.77 11.73
C SER A 249 -6.87 9.80 12.34
N ILE A 250 -5.97 9.25 11.52
CA ILE A 250 -4.83 8.42 11.92
C ILE A 250 -3.57 9.07 11.37
N ARG A 251 -2.57 9.35 12.20
CA ARG A 251 -1.24 9.78 11.69
C ARG A 251 -0.49 8.57 11.16
N TYR A 252 -0.18 8.57 9.86
CA TYR A 252 0.69 7.58 9.23
C TYR A 252 2.10 8.13 9.05
N ASP A 253 3.10 7.31 9.37
CA ASP A 253 4.51 7.62 9.21
C ASP A 253 5.01 7.32 7.80
N ILE A 254 4.47 6.26 7.18
CA ILE A 254 4.73 5.91 5.77
C ILE A 254 3.41 5.58 5.07
N ILE A 255 3.21 6.11 3.87
CA ILE A 255 2.12 5.72 2.98
C ILE A 255 2.68 5.10 1.71
N ILE A 256 2.24 3.87 1.43
CA ILE A 256 2.68 3.04 0.32
C ILE A 256 1.59 3.02 -0.75
N VAL A 257 1.94 3.31 -2.00
CA VAL A 257 1.00 3.38 -3.13
C VAL A 257 1.36 2.32 -4.17
N ALA A 258 0.46 1.38 -4.40
CA ALA A 258 0.68 0.13 -5.13
C ALA A 258 -0.47 -0.19 -6.10
N TYR A 259 -0.67 0.71 -7.06
CA TYR A 259 -1.60 0.56 -8.20
C TYR A 259 -0.81 0.42 -9.52
N GLY A 260 -1.52 0.34 -10.64
CA GLY A 260 -0.93 0.34 -11.98
C GLY A 260 -0.99 -1.01 -12.69
N THR A 261 -1.26 -2.12 -11.99
CA THR A 261 -1.40 -3.41 -12.68
C THR A 261 -2.61 -3.39 -13.60
N ASN A 262 -3.79 -3.00 -13.11
CA ASN A 262 -5.01 -2.97 -13.92
C ASN A 262 -4.95 -1.88 -14.99
N ASP A 263 -4.38 -0.71 -14.67
CA ASP A 263 -4.15 0.39 -15.62
C ASP A 263 -3.31 -0.03 -16.83
N SER A 264 -2.39 -1.00 -16.66
CA SER A 264 -1.56 -1.51 -17.75
C SER A 264 -2.30 -2.35 -18.81
N PHE A 265 -3.53 -2.80 -18.53
CA PHE A 265 -4.35 -3.59 -19.45
C PHE A 265 -5.04 -2.74 -20.52
N ASN A 266 -5.24 -1.45 -20.26
CA ASN A 266 -5.93 -0.56 -21.20
C ASN A 266 -5.00 -0.19 -22.36
N ASN A 267 -5.18 -0.82 -23.53
CA ASN A 267 -4.40 -0.49 -24.73
C ASN A 267 -4.50 0.99 -25.13
N ASN A 268 -5.64 1.63 -24.82
CA ASN A 268 -5.94 3.03 -25.10
C ASN A 268 -5.66 3.95 -23.90
N LEU A 269 -4.76 3.55 -22.98
CA LEU A 269 -4.37 4.35 -21.82
C LEU A 269 -3.86 5.74 -22.24
N ASN A 270 -4.62 6.78 -21.89
CA ASN A 270 -4.18 8.16 -22.02
C ASN A 270 -3.14 8.48 -20.92
N GLU A 271 -1.88 8.59 -21.34
CA GLU A 271 -0.73 8.76 -20.44
C GLU A 271 -0.82 10.05 -19.60
N ASN A 272 -1.37 11.13 -20.18
CA ASN A 272 -1.56 12.41 -19.49
C ASN A 272 -2.67 12.34 -18.43
N ILE A 273 -3.76 11.61 -18.69
CA ILE A 273 -4.83 11.38 -17.69
C ILE A 273 -4.30 10.49 -16.56
N PHE A 274 -3.58 9.40 -16.86
CA PHE A 274 -3.00 8.54 -15.84
C PHE A 274 -1.98 9.29 -14.95
N TYR A 275 -1.11 10.12 -15.54
CA TYR A 275 -0.21 11.01 -14.80
C TYR A 275 -0.98 12.01 -13.91
N LYS A 276 -2.00 12.70 -14.44
CA LYS A 276 -2.83 13.65 -13.68
C LYS A 276 -3.53 12.98 -12.49
N ASN A 277 -4.15 11.82 -12.70
CA ASN A 277 -4.82 11.05 -11.64
C ASN A 277 -3.82 10.60 -10.55
N THR A 278 -2.62 10.14 -10.95
CA THR A 278 -1.55 9.78 -10.02
C THR A 278 -1.13 10.98 -9.17
N LYS A 279 -0.88 12.15 -9.78
CA LYS A 279 -0.52 13.40 -9.06
C LYS A 279 -1.66 13.91 -8.16
N GLN A 280 -2.92 13.72 -8.55
CA GLN A 280 -4.08 14.12 -7.74
C GLN A 280 -4.23 13.23 -6.49
N LEU A 281 -4.10 11.90 -6.61
CA LEU A 281 -4.08 10.98 -5.46
C LEU A 281 -2.97 11.39 -4.47
N ILE A 282 -1.76 11.61 -4.99
CA ILE A 282 -0.63 12.09 -4.20
C ILE A 282 -0.93 13.43 -3.51
N SER A 283 -1.57 14.39 -4.20
CA SER A 283 -1.98 15.68 -3.62
C SER A 283 -2.97 15.51 -2.45
N LEU A 284 -3.96 14.63 -2.59
CA LEU A 284 -4.90 14.29 -1.52
C LEU A 284 -4.20 13.65 -0.31
N ILE A 285 -3.26 12.73 -0.54
CA ILE A 285 -2.45 12.12 0.52
C ILE A 285 -1.60 13.19 1.22
N LYS A 286 -0.85 14.02 0.49
CA LYS A 286 0.00 15.09 1.04
C LYS A 286 -0.78 16.10 1.88
N LYS A 287 -1.99 16.49 1.43
CA LYS A 287 -2.88 17.40 2.19
C LYS A 287 -3.44 16.76 3.48
N SER A 288 -3.66 15.46 3.47
CA SER A 288 -4.16 14.72 4.63
C SER A 288 -3.06 14.33 5.63
N GLN A 289 -1.83 14.15 5.14
CA GLN A 289 -0.70 13.56 5.86
C GLN A 289 0.63 14.30 5.53
N PRO A 290 0.77 15.60 5.86
CA PRO A 290 1.89 16.44 5.41
C PRO A 290 3.27 15.99 5.92
N ASN A 291 3.30 15.15 6.96
CA ASN A 291 4.48 14.67 7.68
C ASN A 291 4.75 13.17 7.47
N THR A 292 4.15 12.56 6.45
CA THR A 292 4.37 11.15 6.07
C THR A 292 5.45 11.02 5.00
N THR A 293 6.27 9.97 5.04
CA THR A 293 7.12 9.57 3.90
C THR A 293 6.25 8.80 2.90
N ILE A 294 6.42 9.04 1.60
CA ILE A 294 5.66 8.30 0.57
C ILE A 294 6.58 7.33 -0.16
N LEU A 295 6.07 6.11 -0.36
CA LEU A 295 6.74 5.03 -1.09
C LEU A 295 5.83 4.54 -2.23
N MET A 296 6.18 4.88 -3.46
CA MET A 296 5.48 4.39 -4.64
C MET A 296 6.08 3.06 -5.10
N LEU A 297 5.25 2.03 -5.30
CA LEU A 297 5.68 0.74 -5.84
C LEU A 297 5.38 0.67 -7.34
N SER A 298 6.27 0.08 -8.13
CA SER A 298 5.87 -0.36 -9.47
C SER A 298 4.93 -1.58 -9.37
N PRO A 299 4.03 -1.79 -10.33
CA PRO A 299 3.38 -3.09 -10.48
C PRO A 299 4.43 -4.22 -10.70
N PRO A 300 4.13 -5.47 -10.27
CA PRO A 300 4.93 -6.66 -10.61
C PRO A 300 5.01 -6.89 -12.13
N THR A 301 6.00 -7.63 -12.62
CA THR A 301 6.18 -7.89 -14.06
C THR A 301 4.92 -8.48 -14.70
N ALA A 302 4.25 -7.68 -15.53
CA ALA A 302 3.06 -8.02 -16.29
C ALA A 302 3.35 -8.05 -17.80
N LEU A 303 2.83 -9.07 -18.49
CA LEU A 303 2.85 -9.15 -19.96
C LEU A 303 1.63 -8.39 -20.50
N LYS A 304 1.69 -7.06 -20.43
CA LYS A 304 0.58 -6.16 -20.82
C LYS A 304 1.12 -4.93 -21.58
N PRO A 305 0.48 -4.47 -22.68
CA PRO A 305 1.09 -3.49 -23.59
C PRO A 305 1.49 -2.16 -22.94
N LYS A 306 0.68 -1.61 -22.03
CA LYS A 306 0.98 -0.34 -21.35
C LYS A 306 1.77 -0.50 -20.04
N PHE A 307 2.25 -1.70 -19.70
CA PHE A 307 3.02 -1.94 -18.46
C PHE A 307 4.25 -1.03 -18.33
N LYS A 308 5.00 -0.82 -19.42
CA LYS A 308 6.18 0.04 -19.42
C LYS A 308 5.84 1.53 -19.36
N THR A 309 4.73 1.94 -19.98
CA THR A 309 4.15 3.29 -19.82
C THR A 309 3.82 3.55 -18.35
N VAL A 310 3.01 2.68 -17.73
CA VAL A 310 2.55 2.84 -16.34
C VAL A 310 3.72 2.89 -15.37
N GLN A 311 4.68 1.97 -15.47
CA GLN A 311 5.89 1.97 -14.63
C GLN A 311 6.69 3.27 -14.78
N LYS A 312 6.89 3.75 -16.02
CA LYS A 312 7.59 5.04 -16.27
C LYS A 312 6.86 6.21 -15.61
N ILE A 313 5.53 6.26 -15.70
CA ILE A 313 4.74 7.37 -15.13
C ILE A 313 4.76 7.34 -13.60
N ILE A 314 4.59 6.18 -12.97
CA ILE A 314 4.69 6.05 -11.50
C ILE A 314 6.09 6.50 -11.02
N LYS A 315 7.16 6.06 -11.70
CA LYS A 315 8.54 6.46 -11.39
C LYS A 315 8.80 7.96 -11.64
N LYS A 316 8.19 8.54 -12.67
CA LYS A 316 8.22 9.98 -12.97
C LYS A 316 7.57 10.79 -11.83
N VAL A 317 6.37 10.41 -11.40
CA VAL A 317 5.67 11.08 -10.28
C VAL A 317 6.47 11.01 -9.00
N ALA A 318 7.01 9.83 -8.64
CA ALA A 318 7.86 9.67 -7.46
C ALA A 318 9.13 10.56 -7.52
N LYS A 319 9.74 10.72 -8.71
CA LYS A 319 10.89 11.60 -8.91
C LYS A 319 10.55 13.08 -8.76
N GLU A 320 9.48 13.54 -9.40
CA GLU A 320 9.05 14.95 -9.36
C GLU A 320 8.59 15.38 -7.96
N GLU A 321 7.86 14.50 -7.27
CA GLU A 321 7.32 14.79 -5.94
C GLU A 321 8.35 14.59 -4.82
N LYS A 322 9.54 14.08 -5.15
CA LYS A 322 10.65 13.71 -4.26
C LYS A 322 10.23 12.69 -3.20
N PHE A 323 9.97 11.47 -3.63
CA PHE A 323 9.54 10.35 -2.78
C PHE A 323 10.46 9.12 -2.90
N LEU A 324 10.21 8.12 -2.06
CA LEU A 324 10.76 6.79 -2.29
C LEU A 324 10.03 6.09 -3.44
N PHE A 325 10.78 5.32 -4.24
CA PHE A 325 10.24 4.46 -5.30
C PHE A 325 10.88 3.08 -5.26
N TYR A 326 10.06 2.03 -5.21
CA TYR A 326 10.52 0.63 -5.28
C TYR A 326 10.09 -0.04 -6.59
N ASP A 327 11.05 -0.61 -7.30
CA ASP A 327 10.87 -1.20 -8.63
C ASP A 327 10.71 -2.74 -8.53
N ILE A 328 9.46 -3.21 -8.36
CA ILE A 328 9.13 -4.64 -8.25
C ILE A 328 9.51 -5.39 -9.54
N ASP A 329 9.36 -4.76 -10.71
CA ASP A 329 9.78 -5.35 -11.99
C ASP A 329 11.28 -5.58 -12.06
N LEU A 330 12.09 -4.61 -11.59
CA LEU A 330 13.53 -4.76 -11.49
C LEU A 330 13.93 -5.85 -10.49
N PHE A 331 13.30 -5.89 -9.30
CA PHE A 331 13.52 -6.96 -8.33
C PHE A 331 13.21 -8.35 -8.93
N MET A 332 12.07 -8.49 -9.61
CA MET A 332 11.68 -9.73 -10.28
C MET A 332 12.69 -10.13 -11.35
N LYS A 333 13.19 -9.18 -12.17
CA LYS A 333 14.25 -9.42 -13.16
C LYS A 333 15.56 -9.89 -12.54
N LEU A 334 16.11 -9.12 -11.60
CA LEU A 334 17.39 -9.42 -10.94
C LEU A 334 17.35 -10.77 -10.20
N THR A 335 16.19 -11.18 -9.70
CA THR A 335 15.98 -12.49 -9.06
C THR A 335 15.51 -13.60 -10.00
N GLY A 336 15.53 -13.40 -11.33
CA GLY A 336 15.36 -14.45 -12.34
C GLY A 336 14.30 -14.24 -13.42
N SER A 337 13.63 -13.10 -13.45
CA SER A 337 12.45 -12.76 -14.27
C SER A 337 11.19 -13.56 -13.95
N LYS A 338 10.04 -13.08 -14.47
CA LYS A 338 8.73 -13.75 -14.37
C LYS A 338 8.79 -15.24 -14.80
N ARG A 339 9.61 -15.59 -15.80
CA ARG A 339 9.76 -16.98 -16.28
C ARG A 339 10.30 -17.93 -15.20
N LYS A 340 11.34 -17.53 -14.46
CA LYS A 340 11.87 -18.34 -13.34
C LYS A 340 10.94 -18.29 -12.14
N TRP A 341 10.33 -17.14 -11.85
CA TRP A 341 9.33 -16.99 -10.79
C TRP A 341 8.10 -17.89 -11.01
N ILE A 342 7.65 -18.11 -12.24
CA ILE A 342 6.59 -19.09 -12.54
C ILE A 342 7.07 -20.52 -12.25
N LYS A 343 8.25 -20.92 -12.76
CA LYS A 343 8.82 -22.26 -12.48
C LYS A 343 9.06 -22.52 -10.98
N GLN A 344 9.34 -21.49 -10.20
CA GLN A 344 9.54 -21.57 -8.74
C GLN A 344 8.26 -21.40 -7.91
N GLY A 345 7.08 -21.28 -8.53
CA GLY A 345 5.83 -21.09 -7.81
C GLY A 345 5.73 -19.77 -7.04
N LEU A 346 6.43 -18.72 -7.50
CA LEU A 346 6.41 -17.35 -6.97
C LEU A 346 5.46 -16.42 -7.76
N SER A 347 5.34 -16.63 -9.07
CA SER A 347 4.39 -15.92 -9.95
C SER A 347 3.38 -16.89 -10.52
N LYS A 348 2.13 -16.46 -10.70
CA LYS A 348 1.20 -17.13 -11.62
C LYS A 348 1.57 -16.79 -13.08
N LYS A 349 0.90 -17.44 -14.03
CA LYS A 349 1.01 -17.13 -15.48
C LYS A 349 0.41 -15.76 -15.83
N ASP A 350 -0.60 -15.31 -15.08
CA ASP A 350 -1.24 -13.99 -15.21
C ASP A 350 -0.39 -12.87 -14.53
N VAL A 351 -1.01 -11.76 -14.16
CA VAL A 351 -0.33 -10.65 -13.48
C VAL A 351 -0.03 -10.92 -11.99
N HIS A 352 -0.72 -11.87 -11.36
CA HIS A 352 -0.65 -12.07 -9.92
C HIS A 352 0.60 -12.86 -9.49
N LEU A 353 1.06 -12.57 -8.28
CA LEU A 353 2.01 -13.43 -7.59
C LEU A 353 1.27 -14.56 -6.87
N THR A 354 2.01 -15.59 -6.45
CA THR A 354 1.54 -16.53 -5.42
C THR A 354 1.76 -15.92 -4.04
N GLN A 355 1.20 -16.53 -2.99
CA GLN A 355 1.52 -16.15 -1.61
C GLN A 355 3.03 -16.16 -1.34
N LYS A 356 3.77 -17.17 -1.83
CA LYS A 356 5.24 -17.24 -1.71
C LYS A 356 5.93 -16.05 -2.41
N GLY A 357 5.41 -15.62 -3.57
CA GLY A 357 5.88 -14.42 -4.27
C GLY A 357 5.60 -13.12 -3.53
N TYR A 358 4.37 -12.92 -3.06
CA TYR A 358 4.00 -11.74 -2.25
C TYR A 358 4.83 -11.66 -0.96
N ILE A 359 5.08 -12.79 -0.29
CA ILE A 359 5.94 -12.85 0.89
C ILE A 359 7.39 -12.46 0.54
N LYS A 360 7.93 -12.95 -0.58
CA LYS A 360 9.28 -12.59 -1.05
C LYS A 360 9.39 -11.09 -1.36
N VAL A 361 8.38 -10.51 -2.01
CA VAL A 361 8.34 -9.07 -2.32
C VAL A 361 8.20 -8.21 -1.07
N GLY A 362 7.26 -8.53 -0.18
CA GLY A 362 7.02 -7.76 1.05
C GLY A 362 8.25 -7.70 1.96
N LYS A 363 8.91 -8.85 2.18
CA LYS A 363 10.17 -8.92 2.95
C LYS A 363 11.28 -8.08 2.31
N GLU A 364 11.39 -8.07 0.99
CA GLU A 364 12.45 -7.31 0.31
C GLU A 364 12.23 -5.79 0.37
N ILE A 365 10.99 -5.33 0.15
CA ILE A 365 10.63 -3.91 0.29
C ILE A 365 10.94 -3.44 1.72
N ALA A 366 10.61 -4.24 2.73
CA ALA A 366 10.94 -3.95 4.13
C ALA A 366 12.46 -3.94 4.39
N ARG A 367 13.22 -4.86 3.79
CA ARG A 367 14.68 -4.96 3.93
C ARG A 367 15.39 -3.74 3.35
N GLU A 368 15.05 -3.34 2.12
CA GLU A 368 15.63 -2.16 1.47
C GLU A 368 15.20 -0.86 2.17
N LEU A 369 13.92 -0.73 2.55
CA LEU A 369 13.44 0.41 3.32
C LEU A 369 14.16 0.53 4.66
N LYS A 370 14.36 -0.60 5.36
CA LYS A 370 15.10 -0.65 6.62
C LYS A 370 16.51 -0.08 6.45
N LYS A 371 17.26 -0.47 5.41
CA LYS A 371 18.59 0.11 5.13
C LYS A 371 18.55 1.64 5.07
N ILE A 372 17.57 2.23 4.37
CA ILE A 372 17.48 3.68 4.23
C ILE A 372 17.17 4.34 5.58
N ILE A 373 16.19 3.83 6.33
CA ILE A 373 15.81 4.43 7.63
C ILE A 373 16.74 4.06 8.80
N THR A 374 17.72 3.17 8.61
CA THR A 374 18.77 2.90 9.61
C THR A 374 20.14 3.49 9.29
N ARG A 375 20.33 4.14 8.13
CA ARG A 375 21.46 5.05 7.88
C ARG A 375 21.51 6.12 8.95
#